data_AF-D6XYD9-F1
#
_entry.id   AF-D6XYD9-F1
#
_cell.length_a   1.000
_cell.length_b   1.000
_cell.length_c   1.000
_cell.angle_alpha   90.00
_cell.angle_beta   90.00
_cell.angle_gamma   90.00
#
_symmetry.space_group_name_H-M   'P 1'
#
loop_
_entity.id
_entity.type
_entity.pdbx_description
1 polymer ?
#
loop_
_entity_poly.entity_id
_entity_poly.type
_entity_poly.pdbx_seq_one_letter_code
_entity_poly.pdbx_strand_id
1 'polypeptide(L)'
;MNNQRKNHEFWVHKVKEIKDSGLSVAAWVKQNEGYTVHQVRYWLRKIQKQSETSPSSSDWLSVHVDHTRHHSSQIILHLPNGSRLEIPAGLPPKELQHLFQAVNAL
;
A
#
# COMPACT_ATOMS: atom_id res chain seq x y z
N MET A 1 2.45 29.91 -21.41
CA MET A 1 3.16 29.62 -20.14
C MET A 1 2.29 28.73 -19.25
N ASN A 2 2.84 27.62 -18.75
CA ASN A 2 2.07 26.57 -18.06
C ASN A 2 1.68 27.01 -16.63
N ASN A 3 0.39 27.31 -16.40
CA ASN A 3 -0.14 27.88 -15.15
C ASN A 3 0.19 27.02 -13.90
N GLN A 4 0.42 25.72 -14.12
CA GLN A 4 0.78 24.77 -13.08
C GLN A 4 2.18 25.04 -12.47
N ARG A 5 3.16 25.47 -13.28
CA ARG A 5 4.53 25.75 -12.79
C ARG A 5 4.57 27.00 -11.91
N LYS A 6 3.89 28.06 -12.35
CA LYS A 6 3.79 29.33 -11.59
C LYS A 6 3.13 29.12 -10.23
N ASN A 7 2.04 28.34 -10.19
CA ASN A 7 1.37 28.01 -8.94
C ASN A 7 2.27 27.17 -8.03
N HIS A 8 3.02 26.23 -8.58
CA HIS A 8 3.95 25.42 -7.79
C HIS A 8 5.05 26.27 -7.15
N GLU A 9 5.75 27.11 -7.92
CA GLU A 9 6.82 27.99 -7.41
C GLU A 9 6.31 28.94 -6.32
N PHE A 10 5.13 29.53 -6.53
CA PHE A 10 4.46 30.36 -5.52
C PHE A 10 4.25 29.61 -4.19
N TRP A 11 3.71 28.39 -4.27
CA TRP A 11 3.43 27.59 -3.08
C TRP A 11 4.70 27.07 -2.39
N VAL A 12 5.79 26.84 -3.13
CA VAL A 12 7.10 26.51 -2.54
C VAL A 12 7.60 27.66 -1.67
N HIS A 13 7.53 28.90 -2.16
CA HIS A 13 7.91 30.08 -1.36
C HIS A 13 7.03 30.21 -0.11
N LYS A 14 5.71 30.08 -0.27
CA LYS A 14 4.76 30.18 0.84
C LYS A 14 4.95 29.09 1.90
N VAL A 15 5.23 27.86 1.50
CA VAL A 15 5.52 26.77 2.44
C VAL A 15 6.78 27.04 3.25
N LYS A 16 7.80 27.67 2.64
CA LYS A 16 8.99 28.10 3.38
C LYS A 16 8.64 29.16 4.42
N GLU A 17 7.87 30.19 4.06
CA GLU A 17 7.39 31.20 5.03
C GLU A 17 6.60 30.58 6.19
N ILE A 18 5.72 29.62 5.90
CA ILE A 18 4.94 28.92 6.94
C ILE A 18 5.87 28.17 7.89
N LYS A 19 6.86 27.44 7.37
CA LYS A 19 7.82 26.69 8.18
C LYS A 19 8.69 27.63 9.03
N ASP A 20 9.18 28.71 8.43
CA ASP A 20 10.03 29.70 9.11
C ASP A 20 9.24 30.46 10.21
N SER A 21 7.93 30.61 10.05
CA SER A 21 7.06 31.24 11.07
C SER A 21 6.92 30.42 12.35
N GLY A 22 7.16 29.10 12.30
CA GLY A 22 6.94 28.19 13.44
C GLY A 22 5.47 28.04 13.89
N LEU A 23 4.53 28.65 13.17
CA LEU A 23 3.11 28.62 13.50
C LEU A 23 2.44 27.33 13.01
N SER A 24 1.38 26.92 13.69
CA SER A 24 0.48 25.91 13.15
C SER A 24 -0.26 26.46 11.93
N VAL A 25 -0.65 25.59 10.98
CA VAL A 25 -1.38 26.01 9.76
C VAL A 25 -2.64 26.81 10.08
N ALA A 26 -3.36 26.46 11.15
CA ALA A 26 -4.57 27.18 11.56
C ALA A 26 -4.24 28.60 12.06
N ALA A 27 -3.17 28.75 12.85
CA ALA A 27 -2.72 30.06 13.31
C ALA A 27 -2.18 30.92 12.17
N TRP A 28 -1.44 30.33 11.23
CA TRP A 28 -0.92 31.02 10.06
C TRP A 28 -2.03 31.53 9.13
N VAL A 29 -3.05 30.69 8.87
CA VAL A 29 -4.23 31.09 8.07
C VAL A 29 -5.02 32.20 8.75
N LYS A 30 -5.12 32.20 10.09
CA LYS A 30 -5.78 33.29 10.83
C LYS A 30 -5.07 34.64 10.66
N GLN A 31 -3.75 34.64 10.46
CA GLN A 31 -2.95 35.85 10.24
C GLN A 31 -2.85 36.25 8.77
N ASN A 32 -3.15 35.33 7.84
CA ASN A 32 -3.02 35.53 6.40
C ASN A 32 -4.39 35.32 5.75
N GLU A 33 -5.15 36.40 5.62
CA GLU A 33 -6.44 36.40 4.95
C GLU A 33 -6.31 35.97 3.48
N GLY A 34 -7.35 35.31 2.96
CA GLY A 34 -7.36 34.81 1.57
C GLY A 34 -6.85 33.38 1.37
N TYR A 35 -6.42 32.70 2.43
CA TYR A 35 -6.04 31.28 2.39
C TYR A 35 -6.96 30.42 3.24
N THR A 36 -7.26 29.21 2.77
CA THR A 36 -7.97 28.22 3.59
C THR A 36 -7.01 27.19 4.17
N VAL A 37 -7.31 26.67 5.36
CA VAL A 37 -6.53 25.59 5.99
C VAL A 37 -6.39 24.38 5.06
N HIS A 38 -7.45 24.02 4.33
CA HIS A 38 -7.43 22.90 3.41
C HIS A 38 -6.46 23.12 2.25
N GLN A 39 -6.47 24.31 1.61
CA GLN A 39 -5.53 24.63 0.53
C GLN A 39 -4.08 24.56 1.01
N VAL A 40 -3.78 25.16 2.17
CA VAL A 40 -2.42 25.16 2.72
C VAL A 40 -1.95 23.75 3.05
N ARG A 41 -2.80 22.92 3.69
CA ARG A 41 -2.49 21.51 3.98
C ARG A 41 -2.26 20.70 2.71
N TYR A 42 -3.09 20.91 1.68
CA TYR A 42 -2.91 20.25 0.39
C TYR A 42 -1.53 20.54 -0.20
N TRP A 43 -1.11 21.81 -0.22
CA TRP A 43 0.17 22.21 -0.79
C TRP A 43 1.36 21.77 0.06
N LEU A 44 1.26 21.79 1.39
CA LEU A 44 2.26 21.22 2.29
C LEU A 44 2.51 19.75 1.98
N ARG A 45 1.43 18.95 1.91
CA ARG A 45 1.52 17.52 1.59
C ARG A 45 2.07 17.28 0.19
N LYS A 46 1.62 18.06 -0.80
CA LYS A 46 2.07 17.92 -2.19
C LYS A 46 3.55 18.19 -2.36
N ILE A 47 4.05 19.27 -1.75
CA ILE A 47 5.47 19.65 -1.81
C ILE A 47 6.33 18.66 -1.02
N GLN A 48 5.86 18.21 0.15
CA GLN A 48 6.54 17.17 0.92
C GLN A 48 6.64 15.85 0.14
N LYS A 49 5.55 15.40 -0.47
CA LYS A 49 5.56 14.19 -1.31
C LYS A 49 6.54 14.33 -2.48
N GLN A 50 6.67 15.53 -3.06
CA GLN A 50 7.64 15.77 -4.13
C GLN A 50 9.11 15.75 -3.65
N SER A 51 9.39 16.18 -2.41
CA SER A 51 10.72 15.99 -1.81
C SER A 51 11.00 14.54 -1.43
N GLU A 52 9.96 13.79 -1.04
CA GLU A 52 10.05 12.36 -0.71
C GLU A 52 10.12 11.49 -1.97
N THR A 53 9.68 11.98 -3.13
CA THR A 53 9.98 11.36 -4.44
C THR A 53 11.44 11.58 -4.87
N SER A 54 12.39 11.26 -3.99
CA SER A 54 13.44 10.33 -4.40
C SER A 54 12.74 9.03 -4.80
N PRO A 55 13.24 8.18 -5.70
CA PRO A 55 12.52 6.98 -6.10
C PRO A 55 12.50 5.96 -4.95
N SER A 56 11.70 6.21 -3.92
CA SER A 56 10.90 5.21 -3.27
C SER A 56 9.90 4.73 -4.33
N SER A 57 10.42 3.97 -5.29
CA SER A 57 9.72 2.80 -5.78
C SER A 57 9.01 2.24 -4.55
N SER A 58 7.69 2.14 -4.55
CA SER A 58 7.10 1.12 -3.69
C SER A 58 7.95 -0.12 -3.92
N ASP A 59 8.62 -0.62 -2.88
CA ASP A 59 9.49 -1.80 -2.94
C ASP A 59 8.62 -3.03 -3.19
N TRP A 60 8.00 -3.07 -4.37
CA TRP A 60 7.48 -4.27 -4.95
C TRP A 60 8.71 -5.12 -5.22
N LEU A 61 9.05 -5.97 -4.25
CA LEU A 61 9.99 -7.06 -4.46
C LEU A 61 9.48 -7.85 -5.66
N SER A 62 10.24 -7.80 -6.74
CA SER A 62 9.95 -8.59 -7.93
C SER A 62 10.19 -10.05 -7.58
N VAL A 63 9.11 -10.75 -7.21
CA VAL A 63 9.18 -12.19 -6.97
C VAL A 63 9.24 -12.86 -8.33
N HIS A 64 10.39 -13.44 -8.66
CA HIS A 64 10.48 -14.40 -9.74
C HIS A 64 9.67 -15.63 -9.32
N VAL A 65 8.44 -15.71 -9.81
CA VAL A 65 7.70 -16.96 -9.79
C VAL A 65 8.33 -17.82 -10.87
N ASP A 66 9.32 -18.61 -10.50
CA ASP A 66 9.76 -19.71 -11.35
C ASP A 66 8.51 -20.52 -11.67
N HIS A 67 8.07 -20.46 -12.93
CA HIS A 67 7.15 -21.44 -13.47
C HIS A 67 7.92 -22.77 -13.60
N THR A 68 8.41 -23.29 -12.49
CA THR A 68 8.43 -24.73 -12.33
C THR A 68 6.98 -25.13 -12.49
N ARG A 69 6.62 -25.62 -13.68
CA ARG A 69 5.42 -26.42 -13.85
C ARG A 69 5.59 -27.61 -12.92
N HIS A 70 5.26 -27.41 -11.65
CA HIS A 70 4.95 -28.49 -10.76
C HIS A 70 3.66 -29.07 -11.31
N HIS A 71 3.82 -30.03 -12.22
CA HIS A 71 2.81 -31.03 -12.51
C HIS A 71 2.61 -31.96 -11.30
N SER A 72 2.74 -31.45 -10.06
CA SER A 72 2.20 -32.13 -8.89
C SER A 72 0.71 -31.85 -8.92
N SER A 73 -0.05 -32.81 -9.42
CA SER A 73 -1.51 -32.90 -9.31
C SER A 73 -1.90 -32.89 -7.83
N GLN A 74 -1.85 -31.72 -7.21
CA GLN A 74 -2.18 -31.50 -5.82
C GLN A 74 -3.69 -31.27 -5.72
N ILE A 75 -4.34 -32.01 -4.83
CA ILE A 75 -5.77 -31.83 -4.56
C ILE A 75 -5.90 -30.81 -3.43
N ILE A 76 -6.71 -29.78 -3.65
CA ILE A 76 -7.03 -28.76 -2.65
C ILE A 76 -8.46 -28.99 -2.19
N LEU A 77 -8.63 -29.20 -0.89
CA LEU A 77 -9.95 -29.32 -0.26
C LEU A 77 -10.28 -28.02 0.47
N HIS A 78 -11.44 -27.46 0.17
CA HIS A 78 -12.00 -26.31 0.88
C HIS A 78 -13.05 -26.80 1.88
N LEU A 79 -12.86 -26.47 3.16
CA LEU A 79 -13.77 -26.85 4.24
C LEU A 79 -14.80 -25.74 4.51
N PRO A 80 -16.01 -26.07 4.98
CA PRO A 80 -17.06 -25.08 5.26
C PRO A 80 -16.67 -24.02 6.30
N ASN A 81 -15.73 -24.34 7.19
CA ASN A 81 -15.20 -23.43 8.22
C ASN A 81 -14.14 -22.44 7.68
N GLY A 82 -13.89 -22.42 6.36
CA GLY A 82 -12.91 -21.55 5.72
C GLY A 82 -11.47 -22.09 5.74
N SER A 83 -11.24 -23.28 6.30
CA SER A 83 -9.94 -23.94 6.27
C SER A 83 -9.66 -24.56 4.89
N ARG A 84 -8.37 -24.65 4.54
CA ARG A 84 -7.91 -25.27 3.29
C ARG A 84 -6.92 -26.37 3.61
N LEU A 85 -7.13 -27.53 3.00
CA LEU A 85 -6.22 -28.67 3.12
C LEU A 85 -5.58 -28.95 1.75
N GLU A 86 -4.27 -29.16 1.80
CA GLU A 86 -3.43 -29.35 0.64
C GLU A 86 -2.90 -30.79 0.62
N ILE A 87 -3.33 -31.56 -0.38
CA ILE A 87 -2.99 -32.98 -0.50
C ILE A 87 -2.00 -33.15 -1.66
N PRO A 88 -0.73 -33.53 -1.37
CA PRO A 88 0.28 -33.72 -2.40
C PRO A 88 -0.06 -34.89 -3.34
N ALA A 89 0.39 -34.80 -4.58
CA ALA A 89 0.29 -35.89 -5.55
C ALA A 89 1.09 -37.10 -5.06
N GLY A 90 0.51 -38.29 -5.11
CA GLY A 90 1.19 -39.54 -4.72
C GLY A 90 0.92 -40.02 -3.29
N LEU A 91 -0.03 -39.41 -2.56
CA LEU A 91 -0.46 -39.92 -1.26
C LEU A 91 -1.10 -41.32 -1.43
N PRO A 92 -0.66 -42.36 -0.71
CA PRO A 92 -1.24 -43.69 -0.83
C PRO A 92 -2.70 -43.71 -0.34
N PRO A 93 -3.59 -44.52 -0.94
CA PRO A 93 -5.03 -44.50 -0.64
C PRO A 93 -5.39 -44.69 0.84
N LYS A 94 -4.58 -45.47 1.60
CA LYS A 94 -4.80 -45.69 3.03
C LYS A 94 -4.59 -44.42 3.85
N GLU A 95 -3.60 -43.61 3.49
CA GLU A 95 -3.33 -42.34 4.17
C GLU A 95 -4.39 -41.30 3.81
N LEU A 96 -4.90 -41.32 2.58
CA LEU A 96 -6.04 -40.46 2.18
C LEU A 96 -7.28 -40.78 3.02
N GLN A 97 -7.57 -42.07 3.23
CA GLN A 97 -8.71 -42.50 4.03
C GLN A 97 -8.59 -42.04 5.49
N HIS A 98 -7.41 -42.19 6.12
CA HIS A 98 -7.20 -41.70 7.49
C HIS A 98 -7.36 -40.17 7.59
N LEU A 99 -6.86 -39.44 6.59
CA LEU A 99 -6.98 -37.99 6.54
C LEU A 99 -8.45 -37.55 6.41
N PHE A 100 -9.24 -38.20 5.56
CA PHE A 100 -10.67 -37.93 5.45
C PHE A 100 -11.45 -38.29 6.73
N GLN A 101 -11.08 -39.39 7.39
CA GLN A 101 -11.67 -39.75 8.69
C GLN A 101 -11.37 -38.71 9.77
N ALA A 102 -10.13 -38.24 9.85
CA ALA A 102 -9.74 -37.19 10.81
C ALA A 102 -10.47 -35.88 10.55
N VAL A 103 -10.62 -35.48 9.29
CA VAL A 103 -11.34 -34.25 8.91
C VAL A 103 -12.84 -34.35 9.19
N ASN A 104 -13.46 -35.52 8.99
CA ASN A 104 -14.88 -35.74 9.30
C ASN A 104 -15.17 -35.81 10.82
N ALA A 105 -14.14 -36.00 11.65
CA ALA A 105 -14.27 -36.04 13.10
C ALA A 105 -14.13 -34.64 13.75
N LEU A 106 -13.84 -33.61 12.96
CA LEU A 106 -13.78 -32.20 13.36
C LEU A 106 -15.11 -31.48 13.08
#